data_AF-A0AAU1EE65-F1
#
_entry.id   AF-A0AAU1EE65-F1
#
_cell.length_a   1.000
_cell.length_b   1.000
_cell.length_c   1.000
_cell.angle_alpha   90.00
_cell.angle_beta   90.00
_cell.angle_gamma   90.00
#
_symmetry.space_group_name_H-M   'P 1'
#
loop_
_entity.id
_entity.type
_entity.pdbx_description
1 polymer ?
#
loop_
_entity_poly.entity_id
_entity_poly.type
_entity_poly.pdbx_seq_one_letter_code
_entity_poly.pdbx_strand_id
1 'polypeptide(L)' 'MRFRVYQGTQTPWEIDRQHIRFFVYGTWVQMGGTIEEAGRIVEWILDELNQGPTASAWVGDEYYTFEAV' A
#
# COMPACT_ATOMS: atom_id res chain seq x y z
N MET A 1 -10.01 -8.23 7.78
CA MET A 1 -10.06 -6.80 7.41
C MET A 1 -9.71 -6.71 5.94
N ARG A 2 -10.63 -6.18 5.13
CA ARG A 2 -10.41 -5.96 3.70
C ARG A 2 -10.00 -4.50 3.50
N PHE A 3 -9.35 -4.23 2.38
CA PHE A 3 -8.89 -2.90 2.03
C PHE A 3 -9.22 -2.60 0.58
N ARG A 4 -9.46 -1.32 0.27
CA ARG A 4 -9.51 -0.80 -1.08
C ARG A 4 -8.25 -0.01 -1.36
N VAL A 5 -7.66 -0.20 -2.54
CA VAL A 5 -6.51 0.56 -3.01
C VAL A 5 -6.89 1.36 -4.23
N TYR A 6 -6.58 2.65 -4.20
CA TYR A 6 -6.89 3.62 -5.23
C TYR A 6 -5.60 4.15 -5.84
N GLN A 7 -5.60 4.32 -7.16
CA GLN A 7 -4.59 5.06 -7.91
C GLN A 7 -5.28 6.16 -8.72
N GLY A 8 -5.18 7.41 -8.28
CA GLY A 8 -5.89 8.52 -8.92
C GLY A 8 -7.41 8.29 -9.00
N THR A 9 -7.98 8.38 -10.20
CA THR A 9 -9.42 8.19 -10.47
C THR A 9 -9.79 6.77 -10.93
N GLN A 10 -8.85 5.82 -10.88
CA GLN A 10 -9.09 4.44 -11.33
C GLN A 10 -10.04 3.70 -10.38
N THR A 11 -10.70 2.64 -10.90
CA THR A 11 -11.53 1.75 -10.09
C THR A 11 -10.67 1.09 -8.99
N PRO A 12 -11.11 1.11 -7.72
CA PRO A 12 -10.30 0.57 -6.63
C PRO A 12 -10.12 -0.94 -6.73
N TRP A 13 -8.94 -1.42 -6.33
CA TRP A 13 -8.69 -2.85 -6.12
C TRP A 13 -9.06 -3.24 -4.69
N GLU A 14 -9.80 -4.34 -4.54
CA GLU A 14 -10.07 -4.92 -3.22
C GLU A 14 -8.98 -5.94 -2.87
N ILE A 15 -8.27 -5.69 -1.77
CA ILE A 15 -7.16 -6.53 -1.29
C ILE A 15 -7.32 -6.86 0.19
N ASP A 16 -6.63 -7.88 0.66
CA ASP A 16 -6.50 -8.16 2.10
C ASP A 16 -5.17 -7.64 2.67
N ARG A 17 -4.98 -7.82 3.98
CA ARG A 17 -3.78 -7.35 4.69
C ARG A 17 -2.48 -7.96 4.16
N GLN A 18 -2.51 -9.22 3.69
CA GLN A 18 -1.32 -9.88 3.14
C GLN A 18 -1.00 -9.32 1.75
N HIS A 19 -2.02 -8.96 0.98
CA HIS A 19 -1.86 -8.40 -0.36
C HIS A 19 -1.29 -6.98 -0.36
N ILE A 20 -1.47 -6.18 0.71
CA ILE A 20 -0.77 -4.89 0.86
C ILE A 20 0.76 -5.10 0.76
N ARG A 21 1.28 -6.12 1.45
CA ARG A 21 2.72 -6.45 1.43
C ARG A 21 3.17 -6.84 0.04
N PHE A 22 2.45 -7.76 -0.60
CA PHE A 22 2.78 -8.21 -1.96
C PHE A 22 2.78 -7.04 -2.95
N PHE A 23 1.79 -6.15 -2.84
CA PHE A 23 1.68 -4.97 -3.68
C PHE A 23 2.91 -4.06 -3.53
N VAL A 24 3.21 -3.61 -2.30
CA VAL A 24 4.32 -2.68 -2.05
C VAL A 24 5.67 -3.31 -2.38
N TYR A 25 5.91 -4.56 -1.96
CA TYR A 25 7.17 -5.25 -2.27
C TYR A 25 7.35 -5.48 -3.77
N GLY A 26 6.29 -5.86 -4.48
CA GLY A 26 6.34 -6.09 -5.93
C GLY A 26 6.79 -4.84 -6.68
N THR A 27 6.15 -3.70 -6.41
CA THR A 27 6.50 -2.42 -7.04
C THR A 27 7.93 -1.99 -6.72
N TRP A 28 8.36 -2.11 -5.46
CA TRP A 28 9.70 -1.67 -5.05
C TRP A 28 10.82 -2.52 -5.68
N VAL A 29 10.62 -3.84 -5.79
CA VAL A 29 11.56 -4.74 -6.47
C VAL A 29 11.64 -4.43 -7.97
N GLN A 30 10.51 -4.13 -8.63
CA GLN A 30 10.49 -3.75 -10.04
C GLN A 30 11.28 -2.47 -10.34
N MET A 31 11.36 -1.57 -9.36
CA MET A 31 12.11 -0.31 -9.46
C MET A 31 13.57 -0.41 -9.01
N GLY A 32 14.04 -1.60 -8.62
CA GLY A 32 15.40 -1.80 -8.12
C GLY A 32 15.63 -1.28 -6.69
N GLY A 33 14.55 -0.98 -5.95
CA GLY A 33 14.63 -0.62 -4.55
C GLY A 33 14.84 -1.84 -3.64
N THR A 34 15.11 -1.59 -2.35
CA THR A 34 15.36 -2.66 -1.38
C THR A 34 14.08 -3.13 -0.69
N ILE A 35 14.05 -4.41 -0.28
CA ILE A 35 12.94 -4.97 0.52
C ILE A 35 12.79 -4.22 1.86
N GLU A 36 13.89 -3.73 2.43
CA GLU A 36 13.88 -3.00 3.70
C GLU A 36 13.17 -1.64 3.61
N GLU A 37 13.36 -0.90 2.51
CA GLU A 37 12.61 0.34 2.24
C GLU A 37 11.12 0.07 2.07
N ALA A 38 10.77 -0.93 1.28
CA ALA A 38 9.39 -1.34 1.08
C ALA A 38 8.74 -1.80 2.41
N GLY A 39 9.48 -2.48 3.27
CA GLY A 39 9.01 -2.94 4.58
C GLY A 39 8.61 -1.78 5.48
N ARG A 40 9.42 -0.71 5.52
CA ARG A 40 9.11 0.51 6.27
C ARG A 40 7.82 1.18 5.79
N ILE A 41 7.60 1.24 4.47
CA ILE A 41 6.36 1.80 3.89
C ILE A 41 5.15 0.92 4.24
N VAL A 42 5.29 -0.39 4.15
CA VAL A 42 4.22 -1.34 4.56
C VAL A 42 3.84 -1.12 6.01
N GLU A 43 4.82 -1.08 6.92
CA GLU A 43 4.55 -0.91 8.36
C GLU A 43 3.84 0.41 8.61
N TRP A 44 4.30 1.49 7.99
CA TRP A 44 3.64 2.79 8.07
C TRP A 44 2.19 2.74 7.58
N ILE A 45 1.92 2.16 6.39
CA ILE A 45 0.56 2.00 5.85
C ILE A 45 -0.33 1.22 6.84
N LEU A 46 0.18 0.12 7.39
CA LEU A 46 -0.57 -0.73 8.30
C LEU A 46 -0.87 -0.04 9.64
N ASP A 47 0.03 0.80 10.13
CA ASP A 47 -0.15 1.57 11.35
C ASP A 47 -1.15 2.72 11.17
N GLU A 48 -1.10 3.42 10.04
CA GLU A 48 -2.11 4.43 9.68
C GLU A 48 -3.50 3.80 9.57
N LEU A 49 -3.63 2.65 8.89
CA LEU A 49 -4.89 1.90 8.78
C LEU A 49 -5.40 1.30 10.10
N ASN A 50 -4.52 1.15 11.10
CA ASN A 50 -4.94 0.76 12.45
C ASN A 50 -5.45 1.97 13.26
N GLN A 51 -4.98 3.18 12.95
CA GLN A 51 -5.34 4.43 13.65
C GLN A 51 -6.53 5.15 12.99
N GLY A 52 -6.73 4.96 11.69
CA GLY A 52 -7.78 5.60 10.90
C GLY A 52 -8.26 4.72 9.76
N PRO A 53 -9.30 5.18 9.02
CA PRO A 53 -9.88 4.40 7.94
C PRO A 53 -9.02 4.43 6.67
N THR A 54 -8.02 5.30 6.55
CA THR A 54 -7.24 5.50 5.33
C THR A 54 -5.75 5.70 5.60
N ALA A 55 -4.92 5.33 4.62
CA ALA A 55 -3.50 5.61 4.57
C ALA A 55 -3.08 5.92 3.13
N SER A 56 -2.23 6.90 2.90
CA SER A 56 -1.80 7.25 1.54
C SER A 56 -0.28 7.37 1.44
N ALA A 57 0.31 6.65 0.50
CA ALA A 57 1.75 6.57 0.33
C ALA A 57 2.15 6.61 -1.14
N TRP A 58 3.35 7.14 -1.39
CA TRP A 58 4.05 6.85 -2.64
C TRP A 58 4.60 5.43 -2.57
N VAL A 59 4.19 4.59 -3.51
CA VAL A 59 4.71 3.25 -3.70
C VAL A 59 5.44 3.27 -5.04
N GLY A 60 6.77 3.40 -4.97
CA GLY A 60 7.55 3.71 -6.15
C GLY A 60 7.31 5.16 -6.61
N ASP A 61 7.10 5.32 -7.91
CA ASP A 61 6.82 6.62 -8.56
C ASP A 61 5.32 6.94 -8.61
N GLU A 62 4.48 6.12 -7.97
CA GLU A 62 3.04 6.25 -8.06
C GLU A 62 2.41 6.46 -6.67
N TYR A 63 1.39 7.32 -6.61
CA TYR A 63 0.69 7.65 -5.38
C TYR A 63 -0.56 6.81 -5.20
N TYR A 64 -0.65 6.14 -4.06
CA TYR A 64 -1.74 5.23 -3.72
C TYR A 64 -2.43 5.62 -2.43
N THR A 65 -3.74 5.40 -2.39
CA THR A 65 -4.53 5.48 -1.16
C THR A 65 -5.07 4.11 -0.81
N PHE A 66 -4.91 3.70 0.43
CA PHE A 66 -5.43 2.48 1.04
C PHE A 66 -6.57 2.87 1.97
N GLU A 67 -7.69 2.17 1.92
CA GLU A 67 -8.86 2.40 2.76
C GLU A 67 -9.32 1.09 3.39
N ALA A 68 -9.58 1.08 4.68
CA ALA A 68 -10.16 -0.04 5.40
C ALA A 68 -11.65 -0.20 5.09
N VAL A 69 -12.10 -1.43 4.82
CA VAL A 69 -13.51 -1.80 4.52
C VAL A 69 -14.00 -2.90 5.45
#